data_AF-A0A6C0I3U5-F1
#
_entry.id   AF-A0A6C0I3U5-F1
#
_cell.length_a   1.000
_cell.length_b   1.000
_cell.length_c   1.000
_cell.angle_alpha   90.00
_cell.angle_beta   90.00
_cell.angle_gamma   90.00
#
_symmetry.space_group_name_H-M   'P 1'
#
loop_
_entity.id
_entity.type
_entity.pdbx_description
1 polymer ?
#
loop_
_entity_poly.entity_id
_entity_poly.type
_entity_poly.pdbx_seq_one_letter_code
_entity_poly.pdbx_strand_id
1 'polypeptide(L)'
;MYMNNHDRILPSQYGGITSTNDISLNPLVNGEYANVTSDMNQSLHTLGYMRINIYTDLSGNFPALDTLGNPIVARNITGTTYVYPHLSMEADPSGIVIDGYMTFFFDDGSSFSNYDLSNSSYTYLFENLNPPVIKYLT
;
A
#
# COMPACT_ATOMS: atom_id res chain seq x y z
N MET A 1 15.99 33.26 -57.80
CA MET A 1 17.15 32.39 -57.49
C MET A 1 17.40 32.58 -56.00
N TYR A 2 16.94 31.73 -55.08
CA TYR A 2 16.50 30.32 -55.17
C TYR A 2 15.31 29.99 -54.24
N MET A 3 14.78 28.77 -54.39
CA MET A 3 13.97 28.03 -53.39
C MET A 3 14.92 27.26 -52.41
N ASN A 4 14.49 26.66 -51.29
CA ASN A 4 13.14 26.22 -50.90
C ASN A 4 12.96 26.17 -49.37
N ASN A 5 11.81 25.64 -48.95
CA ASN A 5 11.50 25.03 -47.65
C ASN A 5 12.68 24.33 -46.93
N HIS A 6 12.74 24.45 -45.60
CA HIS A 6 13.13 23.47 -44.55
C HIS A 6 13.37 24.28 -43.24
N ASP A 7 12.76 24.04 -42.08
CA ASP A 7 11.75 23.05 -41.68
C ASP A 7 10.68 23.69 -40.78
N ARG A 8 9.41 23.50 -41.15
CA ARG A 8 8.27 23.78 -40.27
C ARG A 8 8.06 22.55 -39.41
N ILE A 9 8.63 22.52 -38.19
CA ILE A 9 8.46 21.40 -37.26
C ILE A 9 6.96 21.21 -37.01
N LEU A 10 6.42 20.10 -37.52
CA LEU A 10 5.06 19.69 -37.28
C LEU A 10 4.93 19.25 -35.81
N PRO A 11 3.82 19.56 -35.12
CA PRO A 11 3.57 19.03 -33.78
C PRO A 11 3.16 17.55 -33.89
N SER A 12 4.13 16.67 -34.16
CA SER A 12 3.95 15.21 -34.24
C SER A 12 4.97 14.43 -33.40
N GLN A 13 5.68 15.10 -32.47
CA GLN A 13 6.60 14.47 -31.52
C GLN A 13 6.38 14.88 -30.06
N TYR A 14 5.23 15.46 -29.73
CA TYR A 14 4.58 15.05 -28.49
C TYR A 14 4.00 13.66 -28.73
N GLY A 15 4.87 12.65 -28.64
CA GLY A 15 4.42 11.29 -28.38
C GLY A 15 3.52 11.40 -27.16
N GLY A 16 2.24 11.10 -27.35
CA GLY A 16 1.25 11.31 -26.30
C GLY A 16 1.76 10.61 -25.05
N ILE A 17 1.90 11.34 -23.95
CA ILE A 17 1.97 10.69 -22.65
C ILE A 17 0.59 10.05 -22.51
N THR A 18 0.48 8.80 -22.94
CA THR A 18 -0.52 7.89 -22.39
C THR A 18 -0.16 7.80 -20.92
N SER A 19 -0.72 8.71 -20.13
CA SER A 19 -0.99 8.41 -18.74
C SER A 19 -1.92 7.21 -18.80
N THR A 20 -1.34 6.03 -18.74
CA THR A 20 -2.02 4.90 -18.14
C THR A 20 -2.47 5.45 -16.78
N ASN A 21 -3.77 5.45 -16.51
CA ASN A 21 -4.33 5.96 -15.24
C ASN A 21 -4.06 4.92 -14.15
N ASP A 22 -2.79 4.55 -14.04
CA ASP A 22 -2.30 3.27 -13.56
C ASP A 22 -1.63 3.53 -12.22
N ILE A 23 -2.34 3.15 -11.18
CA ILE A 23 -2.00 3.52 -9.81
C ILE A 23 -1.10 2.40 -9.27
N SER A 24 0.21 2.65 -9.28
CA SER A 24 1.20 1.79 -8.62
C SER A 24 1.75 2.47 -7.38
N LEU A 25 1.73 1.75 -6.28
CA LEU A 25 2.46 2.03 -5.05
C LEU A 25 3.94 1.70 -5.27
N ASN A 26 4.81 2.61 -4.84
CA ASN A 26 6.25 2.39 -4.83
C ASN A 26 6.62 1.32 -3.78
N PRO A 27 7.61 0.46 -4.04
CA PRO A 27 8.12 -0.47 -3.05
C PRO A 27 8.76 0.28 -1.86
N LEU A 28 8.66 -0.30 -0.66
CA LEU A 28 9.33 0.20 0.54
C LEU A 28 10.83 -0.13 0.50
N VAL A 29 11.67 0.81 0.95
CA VAL A 29 13.12 0.79 0.71
C VAL A 29 13.85 -0.34 1.46
N ASN A 30 13.29 -0.80 2.57
CA ASN A 30 13.79 -1.90 3.40
C ASN A 30 13.16 -3.26 3.08
N GLY A 31 12.13 -3.33 2.23
CA GLY A 31 11.42 -4.57 1.89
C GLY A 31 10.35 -5.04 2.88
N GLU A 32 10.12 -4.30 3.97
CA GLU A 32 8.94 -4.51 4.82
C GLU A 32 7.66 -4.31 3.98
N TYR A 33 6.62 -5.08 4.27
CA TYR A 33 5.33 -5.08 3.56
C TYR A 33 5.45 -5.25 2.04
N ALA A 34 6.49 -5.93 1.56
CA ALA A 34 6.69 -6.16 0.13
C ALA A 34 5.55 -7.00 -0.49
N ASN A 35 5.06 -8.02 0.22
CA ASN A 35 3.93 -8.83 -0.25
C ASN A 35 2.64 -8.01 -0.29
N VAL A 36 2.39 -7.23 0.77
CA VAL A 36 1.23 -6.33 0.86
C VAL A 36 1.25 -5.33 -0.28
N THR A 37 2.37 -4.67 -0.53
CA THR A 37 2.52 -3.66 -1.58
C THR A 37 2.30 -4.27 -2.97
N SER A 38 2.83 -5.47 -3.22
CA SER A 38 2.60 -6.22 -4.46
C SER A 38 1.12 -6.59 -4.66
N ASP A 39 0.46 -7.08 -3.62
CA ASP A 39 -0.95 -7.49 -3.67
C ASP A 39 -1.91 -6.30 -3.77
N MET A 40 -1.57 -5.17 -3.15
CA MET A 40 -2.28 -3.90 -3.28
C MET A 40 -2.19 -3.39 -4.73
N ASN A 41 -0.99 -3.40 -5.33
CA ASN A 41 -0.80 -3.07 -6.74
C ASN A 41 -1.63 -4.00 -7.63
N GLN A 42 -1.56 -5.32 -7.44
CA GLN A 42 -2.38 -6.27 -8.20
C GLN A 42 -3.89 -5.99 -8.06
N SER A 43 -4.37 -5.67 -6.85
CA SER A 43 -5.78 -5.35 -6.59
C SER A 43 -6.22 -4.06 -7.28
N LEU A 44 -5.40 -3.01 -7.23
CA LEU A 44 -5.64 -1.73 -7.91
C LEU A 44 -5.67 -1.91 -9.43
N HIS A 45 -4.72 -2.64 -10.01
CA HIS A 45 -4.69 -2.92 -11.45
C HIS A 45 -5.85 -3.83 -11.92
N THR A 46 -6.46 -4.61 -11.02
CA THR A 46 -7.56 -5.53 -11.38
C THR A 46 -8.93 -4.86 -11.29
N LEU A 47 -9.25 -4.14 -10.21
CA LEU A 47 -10.59 -3.56 -9.98
C LEU A 47 -10.60 -2.06 -9.64
N GLY A 48 -9.44 -1.40 -9.50
CA GLY A 48 -9.36 0.02 -9.12
C GLY A 48 -9.67 0.34 -7.65
N TYR A 49 -9.93 -0.68 -6.82
CA TYR A 49 -10.15 -0.55 -5.38
C TYR A 49 -9.56 -1.75 -4.62
N MET A 50 -9.41 -1.60 -3.30
CA MET A 50 -8.85 -2.62 -2.42
C MET A 50 -9.82 -2.91 -1.27
N ARG A 51 -10.20 -4.19 -1.10
CA ARG A 51 -10.91 -4.68 0.09
C ARG A 51 -10.05 -5.71 0.81
N ILE A 52 -9.88 -5.51 2.11
CA ILE A 52 -9.00 -6.32 2.96
C ILE A 52 -9.80 -7.00 4.08
N ASN A 53 -9.37 -8.21 4.40
CA ASN A 53 -9.64 -8.88 5.65
C ASN A 53 -8.32 -8.96 6.42
N ILE A 54 -8.33 -8.72 7.74
CA ILE A 54 -7.16 -8.90 8.60
C ILE A 54 -7.54 -9.83 9.75
N TYR A 55 -6.69 -10.82 10.02
CA TYR A 55 -6.89 -11.84 11.05
C TYR A 55 -5.71 -11.93 12.00
N THR A 56 -5.91 -12.49 13.19
CA THR A 56 -4.84 -12.73 14.19
C THR A 56 -4.10 -14.06 13.98
N ASP A 57 -4.44 -14.84 12.95
CA ASP A 57 -3.76 -16.09 12.60
C ASP A 57 -3.93 -16.45 11.11
N LEU A 58 -3.24 -17.51 10.65
CA LEU A 58 -3.38 -18.04 9.28
C LEU A 58 -4.68 -18.83 9.03
N SER A 59 -5.52 -19.04 10.05
CA SER A 59 -6.74 -19.84 9.91
C SER A 59 -7.87 -19.06 9.24
N GLY A 60 -7.82 -17.72 9.30
CA GLY A 60 -8.85 -16.84 8.75
C GLY A 60 -10.15 -16.79 9.58
N ASN A 61 -10.16 -17.36 10.79
CA ASN A 61 -11.38 -17.45 11.61
C ASN A 61 -11.48 -16.33 12.66
N PHE A 62 -10.37 -15.71 13.04
CA PHE A 62 -10.30 -14.71 14.12
C PHE A 62 -9.94 -13.34 13.53
N PRO A 63 -10.92 -12.48 13.19
CA PRO A 63 -10.63 -11.18 12.62
C PRO A 63 -9.96 -10.27 13.65
N ALA A 64 -8.98 -9.49 13.19
CA ALA A 64 -8.45 -8.36 13.94
C ALA A 64 -9.53 -7.26 14.06
N LEU A 65 -9.38 -6.38 15.04
CA LEU A 65 -10.30 -5.26 15.28
C LEU A 65 -9.63 -3.94 14.87
N ASP A 66 -10.42 -3.02 14.34
CA ASP A 66 -10.00 -1.65 14.07
C ASP A 66 -10.01 -0.76 15.34
N THR A 67 -9.62 0.50 15.19
CA THR A 67 -9.63 1.51 16.27
C THR A 67 -11.01 1.81 16.89
N LEU A 68 -12.10 1.35 16.27
CA LEU A 68 -13.48 1.44 16.81
C LEU A 68 -13.95 0.11 17.43
N GLY A 69 -13.13 -0.94 17.40
CA GLY A 69 -13.48 -2.27 17.90
C GLY A 69 -14.27 -3.13 16.90
N ASN A 70 -14.40 -2.71 15.64
CA ASN A 70 -15.12 -3.46 14.61
C ASN A 70 -14.19 -4.50 13.94
N PRO A 71 -14.68 -5.70 13.61
CA PRO A 71 -13.93 -6.68 12.83
C PRO A 71 -13.47 -6.14 11.46
N ILE A 72 -12.21 -6.41 11.11
CA ILE A 72 -11.63 -6.06 9.82
C ILE A 72 -11.92 -7.18 8.82
N VAL A 73 -13.17 -7.23 8.37
CA VAL A 73 -13.66 -8.17 7.35
C VAL A 73 -14.22 -7.36 6.18
N ALA A 74 -13.72 -7.63 4.99
CA ALA A 74 -14.13 -7.03 3.72
C ALA A 74 -14.17 -5.47 3.74
N ARG A 75 -13.18 -4.84 4.38
CA ARG A 75 -13.11 -3.38 4.59
C ARG A 75 -12.47 -2.68 3.40
N ASN A 76 -13.06 -1.59 2.94
CA ASN A 76 -12.48 -0.77 1.88
C ASN A 76 -11.30 0.03 2.43
N ILE A 77 -10.14 -0.04 1.78
CA ILE A 77 -8.99 0.81 2.12
C ILE A 77 -9.11 2.13 1.37
N THR A 78 -9.12 3.24 2.12
CA THR A 78 -9.10 4.61 1.58
C THR A 78 -7.68 5.17 1.48
N GLY A 79 -6.73 4.62 2.25
CA GLY A 79 -5.32 4.94 2.15
C GLY A 79 -4.46 4.05 3.04
N THR A 80 -3.15 4.12 2.83
CA THR A 80 -2.14 3.48 3.70
C THR A 80 -0.98 4.44 3.95
N THR A 81 -0.36 4.32 5.12
CA THR A 81 0.92 4.96 5.42
C THR A 81 1.89 3.93 5.97
N TYR A 82 3.17 4.03 5.62
CA TYR A 82 4.25 3.33 6.31
C TYR A 82 5.19 4.34 6.93
N VAL A 83 5.52 4.13 8.20
CA VAL A 83 6.51 4.89 8.95
C VAL A 83 7.70 3.98 9.19
N TYR A 84 8.86 4.36 8.65
CA TYR A 84 10.11 3.63 8.86
C TYR A 84 10.52 3.68 10.34
N PRO A 85 11.20 2.64 10.85
CA PRO A 85 11.85 2.69 12.17
C PRO A 85 12.78 3.91 12.26
N HIS A 86 12.70 4.66 13.35
CA HIS A 86 13.42 5.93 13.52
C HIS A 86 13.77 6.18 14.98
N LEU A 87 14.75 7.06 15.22
CA LEU A 87 15.06 7.49 16.58
C LEU A 87 14.06 8.57 17.01
N SER A 88 13.41 8.37 18.15
CA SER A 88 12.71 9.46 18.84
C SER A 88 13.74 10.51 19.25
N MET A 89 13.47 11.77 18.88
CA MET A 89 14.26 12.93 19.31
C MET A 89 13.72 13.55 20.60
N GLU A 90 12.77 12.90 21.29
CA GLU A 90 12.24 13.40 22.56
C GLU A 90 13.22 13.16 23.72
N ALA A 91 13.87 14.24 24.13
CA ALA A 91 14.62 14.45 25.38
C ALA A 91 15.87 13.58 25.68
N ASP A 92 16.07 12.42 25.05
CA ASP A 92 17.24 11.56 25.31
C ASP A 92 18.26 11.62 24.15
N PRO A 93 19.49 12.13 24.37
CA PRO A 93 20.54 12.17 23.33
C PRO A 93 21.10 10.79 22.94
N SER A 94 20.69 9.70 23.61
CA SER A 94 21.00 8.33 23.19
C SER A 94 20.00 7.76 22.15
N GLY A 95 18.81 8.38 22.02
CA GLY A 95 17.81 8.05 21.01
C GLY A 95 17.09 6.72 21.23
N ILE A 96 15.82 6.76 21.63
CA ILE A 96 14.98 5.56 21.68
C ILE A 96 14.61 5.17 20.25
N VAL A 97 14.92 3.95 19.82
CA VAL A 97 14.42 3.40 18.55
C VAL A 97 12.91 3.18 18.67
N ILE A 98 12.17 3.92 17.86
CA ILE A 98 10.74 3.70 17.61
C ILE A 98 10.62 2.71 16.46
N ASP A 99 9.78 1.70 16.67
CA ASP A 99 9.52 0.67 15.67
C ASP A 99 8.79 1.23 14.45
N GLY A 100 9.02 0.62 13.29
CA GLY A 100 8.27 0.92 12.08
C GLY A 100 6.85 0.39 12.17
N TYR A 101 5.96 0.94 11.36
CA TYR A 101 4.59 0.43 11.26
C TYR A 101 3.90 0.80 9.95
N MET A 102 3.02 -0.09 9.48
CA MET A 102 2.06 0.19 8.43
C MET A 102 0.68 0.45 9.04
N THR A 103 0.02 1.52 8.61
CA THR A 103 -1.38 1.84 8.95
C THR A 103 -2.26 1.74 7.71
N PHE A 104 -3.40 1.07 7.87
CA PHE A 104 -4.51 1.05 6.93
C PHE A 104 -5.61 1.99 7.42
N PHE A 105 -6.14 2.82 6.53
CA PHE A 105 -7.29 3.69 6.79
C PHE A 105 -8.51 3.15 6.04
N PHE A 106 -9.67 3.13 6.72
CA PHE A 106 -10.91 2.59 6.19
C PHE A 106 -11.92 3.69 5.82
N ASP A 107 -13.07 3.29 5.27
CA ASP A 107 -14.11 4.16 4.71
C ASP A 107 -15.07 4.77 5.74
N ASP A 108 -15.16 4.19 6.94
CA ASP A 108 -15.84 4.76 8.11
C ASP A 108 -14.95 5.71 8.94
N GLY A 109 -13.69 5.89 8.52
CA GLY A 109 -12.68 6.69 9.24
C GLY A 109 -11.96 5.94 10.37
N SER A 110 -12.21 4.66 10.58
CA SER A 110 -11.38 3.84 11.47
C SER A 110 -10.06 3.45 10.79
N SER A 111 -9.15 2.86 11.57
CA SER A 111 -7.84 2.44 11.09
C SER A 111 -7.34 1.18 11.81
N PHE A 112 -6.28 0.59 11.25
CA PHE A 112 -5.53 -0.50 11.86
C PHE A 112 -4.03 -0.30 11.61
N SER A 113 -3.21 -0.47 12.64
CA SER A 113 -1.74 -0.37 12.54
C SER A 113 -1.07 -1.67 12.91
N ASN A 114 -0.12 -2.09 12.09
CA ASN A 114 0.75 -3.24 12.31
C ASN A 114 2.18 -2.75 12.49
N TYR A 115 2.86 -3.15 13.57
CA TYR A 115 4.25 -2.76 13.85
C TYR A 115 5.22 -3.81 13.35
N ASP A 116 6.39 -3.41 12.87
CA ASP A 116 7.35 -4.26 12.17
C ASP A 116 7.86 -5.41 13.07
N LEU A 117 8.14 -5.13 14.36
CA LEU A 117 8.50 -6.17 15.34
C LEU A 117 7.37 -7.17 15.66
N SER A 118 6.12 -6.85 15.29
CA SER A 118 4.94 -7.67 15.53
C SER A 118 4.28 -8.19 14.26
N ASN A 119 4.89 -7.96 13.09
CA ASN A 119 4.24 -8.09 11.78
C ASN A 119 3.72 -9.50 11.45
N SER A 120 4.35 -10.54 12.01
CA SER A 120 3.93 -11.94 11.93
C SER A 120 2.74 -12.32 12.84
N SER A 121 2.26 -11.41 13.70
CA SER A 121 1.08 -11.63 14.58
C SER A 121 -0.25 -11.51 13.85
N TYR A 122 -0.23 -10.97 12.63
CA TYR A 122 -1.42 -10.75 11.82
C TYR A 122 -1.25 -11.33 10.43
N THR A 123 -2.38 -11.64 9.81
CA THR A 123 -2.47 -12.11 8.43
C THR A 123 -3.52 -11.32 7.69
N TYR A 124 -3.44 -11.29 6.37
CA TYR A 124 -4.39 -10.58 5.52
C TYR A 124 -4.84 -11.40 4.32
N LEU A 125 -6.00 -11.01 3.78
CA LEU A 125 -6.52 -11.44 2.49
C LEU A 125 -7.15 -10.23 1.78
N PHE A 126 -6.62 -9.89 0.61
CA PHE A 126 -7.34 -9.01 -0.32
C PHE A 126 -8.35 -9.83 -1.12
N GLU A 127 -9.63 -9.40 -1.12
CA GLU A 127 -10.71 -10.14 -1.79
C GLU A 127 -10.55 -10.23 -3.31
N ASN A 128 -9.77 -9.32 -3.89
CA ASN A 128 -9.64 -9.10 -5.32
C ASN A 128 -8.49 -9.93 -5.96
N LEU A 129 -7.80 -10.77 -5.18
CA LEU A 129 -6.70 -11.62 -5.66
C LEU A 129 -7.22 -12.96 -6.20
N ASN A 130 -6.57 -13.45 -7.25
CA ASN A 130 -6.85 -14.76 -7.84
C ASN A 130 -5.55 -15.58 -8.03
N PRO A 131 -5.36 -16.72 -7.33
CA PRO A 131 -6.24 -17.25 -6.29
C PRO A 131 -6.23 -16.37 -5.01
N PRO A 132 -7.31 -16.38 -4.22
CA PRO A 132 -7.31 -15.77 -2.89
C PRO A 132 -6.40 -16.58 -1.96
N VAL A 133 -5.48 -15.90 -1.26
CA VAL A 133 -4.50 -16.51 -0.35
C VAL A 133 -4.38 -15.65 0.90
N ILE A 134 -4.49 -16.26 2.08
CA ILE A 134 -4.17 -15.62 3.36
C ILE A 134 -2.65 -15.63 3.54
N LYS A 135 -2.06 -14.47 3.81
CA LYS A 135 -0.60 -14.27 3.97
C LYS A 135 -0.30 -13.55 5.29
N TYR A 136 0.88 -13.77 5.88
CA TYR A 136 1.34 -12.92 6.99
C TYR A 136 1.46 -11.46 6.54
N LEU A 137 1.14 -10.53 7.45
CA LEU A 137 1.13 -9.09 7.18
C LEU A 137 2.56 -8.51 7.26
N THR A 138 3.38 -8.92 6.29
CA THR A 138 4.85 -8.71 6.19
C THR A 138 5.32 -8.43 4.77
#